data_AF-A0A0L6WLH9-F1
#
_entry.id   AF-A0A0L6WLH9-F1
#
_cell.length_a   1.000
_cell.length_b   1.000
_cell.length_c   1.000
_cell.angle_alpha   90.00
_cell.angle_beta   90.00
_cell.angle_gamma   90.00
#
_symmetry.space_group_name_H-M   'P 1'
#
loop_
_entity.id
_entity.type
_entity.pdbx_description
1 polymer ?
#
loop_
_entity_poly.entity_id
_entity_poly.type
_entity_poly.pdbx_seq_one_letter_code
_entity_poly.pdbx_strand_id
1 'polypeptide(L)'
;IVLQYLHDFEDIFSKASFDSLLEHKQWDYAIELIPDAKPSSCKVYPLALCEQDELDMFLQENLSSGRIQPSKSPMASPVFFIEKKDGSLCLVQDY
;
A
#
# COMPACT_ATOMS: atom_id res chain seq x y z
N ILE A 1 -27.73 -2.53 4.87
CA ILE A 1 -28.39 -3.65 5.57
C ILE A 1 -27.36 -4.75 5.69
N VAL A 2 -26.82 -4.98 6.88
CA VAL A 2 -25.91 -6.10 7.15
C VAL A 2 -26.79 -7.31 7.49
N LEU A 3 -26.52 -8.46 6.88
CA LEU A 3 -27.30 -9.68 7.11
C LEU A 3 -27.06 -10.17 8.54
N GLN A 4 -28.10 -10.65 9.22
CA GLN A 4 -28.06 -10.86 10.67
C GLN A 4 -27.00 -11.90 11.12
N TYR A 5 -26.69 -12.87 10.27
CA TYR A 5 -25.64 -13.87 10.53
C TYR A 5 -24.21 -13.31 10.44
N LEU A 6 -24.02 -12.10 9.91
CA LEU A 6 -22.71 -11.45 9.83
C LEU A 6 -22.33 -10.71 11.11
N HIS A 7 -23.27 -10.49 12.03
CA HIS A 7 -22.97 -9.86 13.33
C HIS A 7 -22.02 -10.73 14.18
N ASP A 8 -22.05 -12.05 14.02
CA ASP A 8 -21.13 -12.97 14.70
C ASP A 8 -19.67 -12.83 14.22
N PHE A 9 -19.44 -12.09 13.13
CA PHE A 9 -18.13 -11.84 12.52
C PHE A 9 -17.81 -10.34 12.46
N GLU A 10 -18.50 -9.52 13.28
CA GLU A 10 -18.32 -8.07 13.28
C GLU A 10 -16.86 -7.65 13.51
N ASP A 11 -16.12 -8.42 14.31
CA ASP A 11 -14.69 -8.24 14.55
C ASP A 11 -13.87 -8.40 13.27
N ILE A 12 -14.18 -9.39 12.42
CA ILE A 12 -13.48 -9.65 11.14
C ILE A 12 -13.69 -8.50 10.15
N PHE A 13 -14.90 -7.93 10.12
CA PHE A 13 -15.25 -6.85 9.21
C PHE A 13 -15.01 -5.45 9.80
N SER A 14 -14.52 -5.37 11.05
CA SER A 14 -14.26 -4.09 11.69
C SER A 14 -13.05 -3.40 11.05
N LYS A 15 -13.14 -2.08 10.92
CA LYS A 15 -12.04 -1.25 10.42
C LYS A 15 -10.78 -1.41 11.27
N ALA A 16 -10.94 -1.52 12.60
CA ALA A 16 -9.82 -1.69 13.52
C ALA A 16 -9.02 -2.98 13.25
N SER A 17 -9.71 -4.10 13.01
CA SER A 17 -9.04 -5.35 12.64
C SER A 17 -8.36 -5.27 11.28
N PHE A 18 -9.01 -4.63 10.30
CA PHE A 18 -8.44 -4.44 8.96
C PHE A 18 -7.20 -3.53 8.95
N ASP A 19 -7.18 -2.51 9.81
CA ASP A 19 -6.08 -1.55 9.90
C ASP A 19 -4.84 -2.12 10.58
N SER A 20 -4.99 -3.20 11.36
CA SER A 20 -3.86 -3.92 11.95
C SER A 20 -3.24 -4.92 10.95
N LEU A 21 -1.91 -4.92 10.86
CA LEU A 21 -1.21 -6.01 10.19
C LEU A 21 -1.19 -7.24 11.07
N LEU A 22 -1.38 -8.40 10.44
CA LEU A 22 -1.14 -9.67 11.11
C LEU A 22 0.34 -9.83 11.42
N GLU A 23 0.63 -10.47 12.54
CA GLU A 23 1.99 -10.86 12.88
C GLU A 23 2.57 -11.80 11.81
N HIS A 24 3.88 -11.68 11.57
CA HIS A 24 4.65 -12.56 10.71
C HIS A 24 4.44 -14.04 11.10
N LYS A 25 4.24 -14.90 10.09
CA LYS A 25 4.01 -16.33 10.30
C LYS A 25 5.12 -17.15 9.63
N GLN A 26 5.24 -18.41 10.04
CA GLN A 26 6.22 -19.34 9.45
C GLN A 26 6.05 -19.57 7.93
N TRP A 27 4.91 -19.17 7.37
CA TRP A 27 4.54 -19.31 5.96
C TRP A 27 4.39 -17.95 5.26
N ASP A 28 5.16 -16.95 5.68
CA ASP A 28 5.23 -15.69 4.96
C ASP A 28 5.71 -15.93 3.52
N TYR A 29 5.06 -15.25 2.57
CA TYR A 29 5.32 -15.45 1.16
C TYR A 29 6.64 -14.80 0.74
N ALA A 30 7.54 -15.59 0.17
CA ALA A 30 8.71 -15.09 -0.55
C ALA A 30 8.36 -14.89 -2.03
N ILE A 31 8.84 -13.80 -2.63
CA ILE A 31 8.78 -13.58 -4.08
C ILE A 31 10.12 -14.05 -4.65
N GLU A 32 10.10 -15.19 -5.34
CA GLU A 32 11.29 -15.73 -6.02
C GLU A 32 11.50 -15.03 -7.36
N LEU A 33 12.69 -14.48 -7.56
CA LEU A 33 13.07 -13.87 -8.83
C LEU A 33 13.63 -14.93 -9.78
N ILE A 34 13.44 -14.72 -11.09
CA ILE A 34 14.11 -15.54 -12.11
C ILE A 34 15.65 -15.41 -11.99
N PRO A 35 16.42 -16.44 -12.37
CA PRO A 35 17.87 -16.35 -12.40
C PRO A 35 18.35 -15.14 -13.21
N ASP A 36 19.39 -14.46 -12.73
CA ASP A 36 20.00 -13.28 -13.37
C ASP A 36 19.09 -12.05 -13.53
N ALA A 37 17.97 -12.00 -12.79
CA ALA A 37 17.11 -10.81 -12.72
C ALA A 37 17.94 -9.58 -12.30
N LYS A 38 17.90 -8.54 -13.12
CA LYS A 38 18.58 -7.27 -12.85
C LYS A 38 17.64 -6.34 -12.10
N PRO A 39 18.11 -5.67 -11.03
CA PRO A 39 17.28 -4.69 -10.33
C PRO A 39 16.98 -3.49 -11.24
N SER A 40 15.74 -3.03 -11.22
CA SER A 40 15.28 -1.83 -11.92
C SER A 40 15.11 -0.67 -10.93
N SER A 41 15.70 0.48 -11.22
CA SER A 41 15.47 1.71 -10.46
C SER A 41 15.00 2.78 -11.43
N CYS A 42 13.73 3.15 -11.31
CA CYS A 42 13.10 4.18 -12.12
C CYS A 42 13.18 5.55 -11.41
N LYS A 43 13.16 6.62 -12.20
CA LYS A 43 13.05 7.98 -11.66
C LYS A 43 11.60 8.22 -11.22
N VAL A 44 11.43 8.94 -10.12
CA VAL A 44 10.11 9.37 -9.65
C VAL A 44 9.51 10.37 -10.64
N TYR A 45 8.22 10.24 -10.94
CA TYR A 45 7.50 11.21 -11.77
C TYR A 45 7.38 12.55 -11.03
N PRO A 46 7.50 13.70 -11.72
CA PRO A 46 7.18 14.98 -11.10
C PRO A 46 5.72 14.99 -10.64
N LEU A 47 5.49 15.36 -9.38
CA LEU A 47 4.16 15.48 -8.80
C LEU A 47 3.73 16.95 -8.73
N ALA A 48 2.46 17.21 -8.99
CA ALA A 48 1.84 18.49 -8.65
C ALA A 48 1.78 18.66 -7.11
N LEU A 49 1.54 19.90 -6.66
CA LEU A 49 1.50 20.18 -5.21
C LEU A 49 0.43 19.34 -4.49
N CYS A 50 -0.77 19.23 -5.07
CA CYS A 50 -1.85 18.42 -4.49
C CYS A 50 -1.50 16.93 -4.43
N GLU A 51 -0.81 16.39 -5.43
CA GLU A 51 -0.37 14.99 -5.46
C GLU A 51 0.73 14.73 -4.44
N GLN A 52 1.61 15.71 -4.21
CA GLN A 52 2.64 15.62 -3.18
C GLN A 52 2.01 15.61 -1.77
N ASP A 53 1.02 16.47 -1.52
CA ASP A 53 0.30 16.51 -0.24
C ASP A 53 -0.40 15.16 0.04
N GLU A 54 -1.05 14.58 -0.98
CA GLU A 54 -1.67 13.25 -0.89
C GLU A 54 -0.64 12.14 -0.67
N LEU A 55 0.53 12.21 -1.34
CA LEU A 55 1.62 11.27 -1.12
C LEU A 55 2.14 11.34 0.32
N ASP A 56 2.33 12.54 0.85
CA ASP A 56 2.83 12.73 2.22
C ASP A 56 1.82 12.18 3.24
N MET A 57 0.51 12.42 3.04
CA MET A 57 -0.55 11.84 3.85
C MET A 57 -0.55 10.30 3.78
N PHE A 58 -0.47 9.73 2.58
CA PHE A 58 -0.40 8.28 2.37
C PHE A 58 0.81 7.68 3.10
N LEU A 59 1.98 8.32 2.99
CA LEU A 59 3.20 7.85 3.66
C LEU A 59 3.05 7.89 5.17
N GLN A 60 2.53 8.97 5.75
CA GLN A 60 2.30 9.07 7.19
C GLN A 60 1.36 7.96 7.71
N GLU A 61 0.24 7.74 7.04
CA GLU A 61 -0.74 6.71 7.43
C GLU A 61 -0.14 5.30 7.34
N ASN A 62 0.55 4.97 6.24
CA ASN A 62 1.08 3.63 6.02
C ASN A 62 2.34 3.34 6.84
N LEU A 63 3.16 4.36 7.14
CA LEU A 63 4.28 4.22 8.08
C LEU A 63 3.77 4.05 9.52
N SER A 64 2.76 4.82 9.93
CA SER A 64 2.21 4.73 11.28
C SER A 64 1.51 3.40 11.56
N SER A 65 0.85 2.82 10.55
CA SER A 65 0.25 1.48 10.63
C SER A 65 1.24 0.33 10.41
N GLY A 66 2.48 0.62 10.01
CA GLY A 66 3.51 -0.37 9.71
C GLY A 66 3.33 -1.12 8.38
N ARG A 67 2.38 -0.72 7.53
CA ARG A 67 2.11 -1.34 6.21
C ARG A 67 3.27 -1.18 5.25
N ILE A 68 4.01 -0.08 5.40
CA ILE A 68 5.26 0.17 4.68
C ILE A 68 6.36 0.53 5.69
N GLN A 69 7.61 0.39 5.25
CA GLN A 69 8.77 0.78 6.03
C GLN A 69 9.88 1.33 5.12
N PRO A 70 10.75 2.22 5.62
CA PRO A 70 11.92 2.65 4.87
C PRO A 70 12.81 1.46 4.50
N SER A 71 13.25 1.40 3.25
CA SER A 71 14.16 0.34 2.77
C SER A 71 15.25 0.93 1.88
N LYS A 72 16.37 0.20 1.76
CA LYS A 72 17.47 0.52 0.83
C LYS A 72 17.54 -0.54 -0.27
N SER A 73 16.45 -0.65 -1.02
CA SER A 73 16.33 -1.61 -2.11
C SER A 73 17.09 -1.14 -3.36
N PRO A 74 17.78 -2.03 -4.10
CA PRO A 74 18.28 -1.72 -5.44
C PRO A 74 17.15 -1.60 -6.47
N MET A 75 15.94 -2.07 -6.14
CA MET A 75 14.74 -1.99 -6.95
C MET A 75 13.83 -0.85 -6.48
N ALA A 76 13.37 -0.02 -7.41
CA ALA A 76 12.46 1.08 -7.16
C ALA A 76 11.55 1.33 -8.37
N SER A 77 10.25 1.45 -8.11
CA SER A 77 9.22 1.82 -9.09
C SER A 77 8.66 3.20 -8.76
N PRO A 78 8.28 4.00 -9.76
CA PRO A 78 7.68 5.29 -9.50
C PRO A 78 6.21 5.12 -9.10
N VAL A 79 5.69 6.16 -8.46
CA VAL A 79 4.26 6.28 -8.15
C VAL A 79 3.69 7.49 -8.88
N PHE A 80 2.39 7.43 -9.18
CA PHE A 80 1.61 8.53 -9.74
C PHE A 80 0.18 8.46 -9.21
N PHE A 81 -0.63 9.48 -9.49
CA PHE A 81 -2.02 9.55 -9.04
C PHE A 81 -3.01 9.50 -10.20
N ILE A 82 -4.15 8.85 -9.94
CA ILE A 82 -5.31 8.85 -10.83
C ILE A 82 -6.50 9.43 -10.08
N GLU A 83 -7.22 10.35 -10.73
CA GLU A 83 -8.47 10.88 -10.20
C GLU A 83 -9.59 9.83 -10.27
N LYS A 84 -10.22 9.57 -9.13
CA LYS A 84 -11.42 8.73 -9.03
C LYS A 84 -12.66 9.53 -9.42
N LYS A 85 -13.77 8.82 -9.65
CA LYS A 85 -15.06 9.44 -10.01
C LYS A 85 -15.57 10.47 -8.99
N ASP A 86 -15.17 10.34 -7.73
CA ASP A 86 -15.54 11.24 -6.64
C ASP A 86 -14.58 12.43 -6.48
N GLY A 87 -13.58 12.56 -7.36
CA GLY A 87 -12.57 13.62 -7.33
C GLY A 87 -11.39 13.34 -6.39
N SER A 88 -11.40 12.22 -5.66
CA SER A 88 -10.26 11.83 -4.81
C SER A 88 -9.11 11.27 -5.65
N LEU A 89 -7.87 11.44 -5.16
CA LEU A 89 -6.68 10.90 -5.81
C LEU A 89 -6.39 9.47 -5.32
N CYS A 90 -6.03 8.59 -6.24
CA CYS A 90 -5.60 7.23 -5.95
C CYS A 90 -4.12 7.07 -6.26
N LEU A 91 -3.31 6.70 -5.27
CA LEU A 91 -1.91 6.34 -5.49
C LEU A 91 -1.83 5.05 -6.32
N VAL A 92 -1.00 5.06 -7.36
CA VAL A 92 -0.73 3.93 -8.25
C VAL A 92 0.78 3.74 -8.37
N GLN A 93 1.24 2.50 -8.23
CA GLN A 93 2.64 2.13 -8.44
C GLN A 93 2.81 1.46 -9.81
N ASP A 94 3.81 1.91 -10.56
CA ASP A 94 4.15 1.42 -11.91
C ASP A 94 5.26 0.35 -11.81
N TYR A 95 4.87 -0.92 -11.66
CA TYR A 95 5.77 -2.05 -11.39
C TYR A 95 6.08 -2.90 -12.63
#